data_AF-A0A1B9FYB7-F1
#
_entry.id   AF-A0A1B9FYB7-F1
#
_cell.length_a   1.000
_cell.length_b   1.000
_cell.length_c   1.000
_cell.angle_alpha   90.00
_cell.angle_beta   90.00
_cell.angle_gamma   90.00
#
_symmetry.space_group_name_H-M   'P 1'
#
loop_
_entity.id
_entity.type
_entity.pdbx_description
1 polymer ?
#
loop_
_entity_poly.entity_id
_entity_poly.type
_entity_poly.pdbx_seq_one_letter_code
_entity_poly.pdbx_strand_id
1 'polypeptide(L)'
;MASFARLSELVGVVPRASSSDISVSKPLWVPSGARGVFGGQVIAQSLAAAARTVSPPFGLHSMHCYFLLPAHANPDIEYRVERLRDGKSYSNRLVRAWQGEREVFVLLASYTVPPTDLPGNFGSRSDAHSQEGNIKVSHTLRFALSQTHDENSANKGKAKVVSYGVQAAYQNPFPSNLKPWEECYPEEERWQRFFDQKCQEWKGAKRRFLEEYIKERRESPVGIARARIQRSQALTDEEPDHDAVHTRMSWLHARLGPDEKPDVETVKAMIAYMTDFQFIGTASRSVGLHQSSTPRIGMLASLDHSIHFYPFPDDFDPSAPLLHVMESQSVDIASGRGVVQGRVYTKDGVLIAVTAQEGVVRADLKGLEARGLVEGGAVGEDKDEDRKKREAKL
;
A
#
# COMPACT_ATOMS: atom_id res chain seq x y z
N MET A 1 10.80 -19.15 -18.71
CA MET A 1 10.06 -18.16 -17.89
C MET A 1 10.82 -18.00 -16.58
N ALA A 2 11.15 -16.78 -16.16
CA ALA A 2 11.79 -16.57 -14.86
C ALA A 2 10.81 -17.01 -13.76
N SER A 3 11.28 -17.86 -12.84
CA SER A 3 10.49 -18.27 -11.66
C SER A 3 10.45 -17.10 -10.68
N PHE A 4 9.40 -16.29 -10.74
CA PHE A 4 9.16 -15.27 -9.70
C PHE A 4 8.74 -15.96 -8.40
N ALA A 5 9.08 -15.37 -7.25
CA ALA A 5 8.50 -15.80 -5.99
C ALA A 5 6.98 -15.56 -6.05
N ARG A 6 6.17 -16.53 -5.65
CA ARG A 6 4.70 -16.41 -5.67
C ARG A 6 4.25 -15.57 -4.49
N LEU A 7 3.46 -14.53 -4.75
CA LEU A 7 3.05 -13.62 -3.69
C LEU A 7 2.24 -14.33 -2.59
N SER A 8 1.32 -15.23 -2.96
CA SER A 8 0.52 -15.97 -1.97
C SER A 8 1.36 -16.82 -1.01
N GLU A 9 2.48 -17.38 -1.50
CA GLU A 9 3.39 -18.15 -0.66
C GLU A 9 4.19 -17.25 0.28
N LEU A 10 4.61 -16.09 -0.21
CA LEU A 10 5.48 -15.14 0.49
C LEU A 10 4.77 -14.45 1.66
N VAL A 11 3.47 -14.20 1.53
CA VAL A 11 2.62 -13.66 2.60
C VAL A 11 2.24 -14.70 3.66
N GLY A 12 2.44 -15.98 3.38
CA GLY A 12 2.17 -17.06 4.32
C GLY A 12 3.17 -17.15 5.47
N VAL A 13 2.84 -17.96 6.47
CA VAL A 13 3.69 -18.26 7.62
C VAL A 13 3.81 -19.76 7.85
N VAL A 14 4.85 -20.19 8.55
CA VAL A 14 5.04 -21.59 8.96
C VAL A 14 4.52 -21.75 10.39
N PRO A 15 3.49 -22.59 10.64
CA PRO A 15 3.00 -22.87 12.00
C PRO A 15 4.08 -23.52 12.86
N ARG A 16 4.14 -23.18 14.15
CA ARG A 16 4.87 -24.04 15.10
C ARG A 16 4.00 -25.23 15.50
N ALA A 17 4.55 -26.43 15.42
CA ALA A 17 3.84 -27.65 15.84
C ALA A 17 3.41 -27.62 17.33
N SER A 18 4.14 -26.88 18.16
CA SER A 18 3.89 -26.78 19.60
C SER A 18 2.77 -25.81 20.00
N SER A 19 2.31 -24.93 19.10
CA SER A 19 1.28 -23.94 19.42
C SER A 19 0.55 -23.47 18.16
N SER A 20 -0.78 -23.54 18.20
CA SER A 20 -1.64 -23.03 17.13
C SER A 20 -1.50 -21.51 16.93
N ASP A 21 -1.16 -20.79 18.01
CA ASP A 21 -1.13 -19.32 18.04
C ASP A 21 0.26 -18.76 17.77
N ILE A 22 1.24 -19.62 17.45
CA ILE A 22 2.60 -19.20 17.09
C ILE A 22 2.91 -19.63 15.65
N SER A 23 3.45 -18.69 14.88
CA SER A 23 3.98 -18.93 13.54
C SER A 23 5.38 -18.34 13.41
N VAL A 24 6.16 -18.84 12.45
CA VAL A 24 7.46 -18.30 12.07
C VAL A 24 7.42 -17.81 10.62
N SER A 25 8.21 -16.78 10.34
CA SER A 25 8.29 -16.17 9.01
C SER A 25 8.72 -17.15 7.93
N LYS A 26 8.24 -16.92 6.71
CA LYS A 26 8.92 -17.37 5.49
C LYS A 26 10.19 -16.51 5.26
N PRO A 27 11.10 -16.90 4.34
CA PRO A 27 12.30 -16.12 4.05
C PRO A 27 12.01 -14.63 3.86
N LEU A 28 12.71 -13.81 4.63
CA LEU A 28 12.47 -12.38 4.74
C LEU A 28 13.25 -11.62 3.67
N TRP A 29 12.57 -10.74 2.95
CA TRP A 29 13.16 -9.91 1.93
C TRP A 29 13.62 -8.57 2.50
N VAL A 30 14.88 -8.23 2.26
CA VAL A 30 15.48 -6.92 2.55
C VAL A 30 15.72 -6.21 1.22
N PRO A 31 14.96 -5.14 0.92
CA PRO A 31 15.18 -4.37 -0.29
C PRO A 31 16.60 -3.78 -0.34
N SER A 32 17.18 -3.66 -1.55
CA SER A 32 18.53 -3.08 -1.70
C SER A 32 18.61 -1.67 -1.10
N GLY A 33 19.60 -1.45 -0.23
CA GLY A 33 19.81 -0.18 0.49
C GLY A 33 18.86 0.07 1.67
N ALA A 34 17.92 -0.83 1.97
CA ALA A 34 17.08 -0.75 3.16
C ALA A 34 17.83 -1.17 4.43
N ARG A 35 17.41 -0.63 5.58
CA ARG A 35 17.98 -0.98 6.89
C ARG A 35 17.40 -2.25 7.50
N GLY A 36 16.26 -2.70 7.00
CA GLY A 36 15.53 -3.84 7.54
C GLY A 36 14.64 -4.48 6.49
N VAL A 37 13.97 -5.54 6.90
CA VAL A 37 13.01 -6.28 6.07
C VAL A 37 11.88 -5.38 5.57
N PHE A 38 11.30 -5.74 4.43
CA PHE A 38 10.18 -5.01 3.86
C PHE A 38 8.95 -5.05 4.79
N GLY A 39 8.40 -3.88 5.12
CA GLY A 39 7.31 -3.73 6.08
C GLY A 39 6.04 -4.47 5.67
N GLY A 40 5.68 -4.38 4.39
CA GLY A 40 4.55 -5.11 3.81
C GLY A 40 4.63 -6.64 4.02
N GLN A 41 5.83 -7.22 4.09
CA GLN A 41 5.99 -8.64 4.41
C GLN A 41 5.64 -8.95 5.86
N VAL A 42 6.11 -8.12 6.80
CA VAL A 42 5.83 -8.30 8.24
C VAL A 42 4.33 -8.11 8.52
N ILE A 43 3.71 -7.13 7.86
CA ILE A 43 2.26 -6.91 7.89
C ILE A 43 1.52 -8.16 7.41
N ALA A 44 1.82 -8.61 6.19
CA ALA A 44 1.07 -9.67 5.54
C ALA A 44 1.18 -11.01 6.29
N GLN A 45 2.39 -11.33 6.76
CA GLN A 45 2.63 -12.54 7.55
C GLN A 45 1.98 -12.46 8.94
N SER A 46 1.89 -11.28 9.56
CA SER A 46 1.13 -11.09 10.79
C SER A 46 -0.36 -11.33 10.58
N LEU A 47 -0.93 -10.85 9.46
CA LEU A 47 -2.32 -11.13 9.09
C LEU A 47 -2.57 -12.61 8.82
N ALA A 48 -1.65 -13.29 8.11
CA ALA A 48 -1.72 -14.73 7.89
C ALA A 48 -1.66 -15.52 9.21
N ALA A 49 -0.78 -15.13 10.14
CA ALA A 49 -0.73 -15.73 11.47
C ALA A 49 -2.03 -15.52 12.26
N ALA A 50 -2.60 -14.32 12.24
CA ALA A 50 -3.88 -14.02 12.88
C ALA A 50 -5.04 -14.82 12.25
N ALA A 51 -5.13 -14.88 10.92
CA ALA A 51 -6.21 -15.56 10.21
C ALA A 51 -6.29 -17.05 10.56
N ARG A 52 -5.15 -17.72 10.79
CA ARG A 52 -5.09 -19.12 11.27
C ARG A 52 -5.79 -19.34 12.62
N THR A 53 -5.98 -18.29 13.41
CA THR A 53 -6.61 -18.35 14.74
C THR A 53 -8.07 -17.92 14.71
N VAL A 54 -8.63 -17.61 13.54
CA VAL A 54 -10.01 -17.18 13.36
C VAL A 54 -10.76 -18.27 12.60
N SER A 55 -11.95 -18.62 13.09
CA SER A 55 -12.82 -19.61 12.44
C SER A 55 -13.89 -18.92 11.60
N PRO A 56 -14.42 -19.58 10.54
CA PRO A 56 -15.60 -19.09 9.84
C PRO A 56 -16.76 -18.81 10.80
N PRO A 57 -17.65 -17.83 10.50
CA PRO A 57 -17.75 -17.09 9.24
C PRO A 57 -16.96 -15.76 9.23
N PHE A 58 -16.06 -15.53 10.20
CA PHE A 58 -15.37 -14.24 10.32
C PHE A 58 -14.31 -14.03 9.22
N GLY A 59 -14.30 -12.85 8.59
CA GLY A 59 -13.27 -12.41 7.65
C GLY A 59 -12.66 -11.07 8.06
N LEU A 60 -11.39 -10.83 7.71
CA LEU A 60 -10.67 -9.60 8.08
C LEU A 60 -11.35 -8.37 7.48
N HIS A 61 -11.62 -7.35 8.30
CA HIS A 61 -12.18 -6.08 7.82
C HIS A 61 -11.32 -4.87 8.20
N SER A 62 -10.45 -4.98 9.20
CA SER A 62 -9.47 -3.93 9.48
C SER A 62 -8.24 -4.45 10.19
N MET A 63 -7.16 -3.69 10.05
CA MET A 63 -5.92 -3.86 10.81
C MET A 63 -5.28 -2.52 11.12
N HIS A 64 -4.52 -2.49 12.22
CA HIS A 64 -3.65 -1.39 12.63
C HIS A 64 -2.36 -1.98 13.15
N CYS A 65 -1.21 -1.42 12.79
CA CYS A 65 0.07 -1.91 13.28
C CYS A 65 1.09 -0.81 13.52
N TYR A 66 2.10 -1.10 14.33
CA TYR A 66 3.25 -0.25 14.57
C TYR A 66 4.55 -1.00 14.30
N PHE A 67 5.46 -0.34 13.59
CA PHE A 67 6.84 -0.78 13.38
C PHE A 67 7.71 -0.23 14.52
N LEU A 68 8.17 -1.12 15.40
CA LEU A 68 8.89 -0.73 16.62
C LEU A 68 10.40 -0.67 16.38
N LEU A 69 10.94 -1.66 15.67
CA LEU A 69 12.36 -1.81 15.38
C LEU A 69 12.57 -2.35 13.96
N PRO A 70 13.69 -2.02 13.30
CA PRO A 70 14.04 -2.66 12.05
C PRO A 70 14.31 -4.15 12.29
N ALA A 71 13.54 -5.01 11.64
CA ALA A 71 13.81 -6.44 11.62
C ALA A 71 14.88 -6.78 10.57
N HIS A 72 15.60 -7.88 10.79
CA HIS A 72 16.67 -8.37 9.92
C HIS A 72 16.24 -9.63 9.16
N ALA A 73 16.94 -9.95 8.07
CA ALA A 73 16.66 -11.16 7.28
C ALA A 73 16.84 -12.48 8.07
N ASN A 74 17.66 -12.45 9.13
CA ASN A 74 17.96 -13.59 10.00
C ASN A 74 18.23 -13.06 11.43
N PRO A 75 17.76 -13.72 12.50
CA PRO A 75 16.89 -14.91 12.53
C PRO A 75 15.47 -14.65 12.01
N ASP A 76 14.70 -15.71 11.81
CA ASP A 76 13.27 -15.61 11.48
C ASP A 76 12.49 -14.79 12.52
N ILE A 77 11.38 -14.21 12.09
CA ILE A 77 10.41 -13.53 12.96
C ILE A 77 9.41 -14.56 13.48
N GLU A 78 9.19 -14.56 14.80
CA GLU A 78 8.13 -15.31 15.44
C GLU A 78 6.89 -14.43 15.65
N TYR A 79 5.79 -14.79 15.01
CA TYR A 79 4.49 -14.13 15.15
C TYR A 79 3.68 -14.85 16.23
N ARG A 80 3.45 -14.17 17.35
CA ARG A 80 2.65 -14.66 18.48
C ARG A 80 1.28 -14.00 18.46
N VAL A 81 0.23 -14.81 18.41
CA VAL A 81 -1.15 -14.33 18.34
C VAL A 81 -1.82 -14.45 19.71
N GLU A 82 -2.42 -13.36 20.16
CA GLU A 82 -3.29 -13.31 21.33
C GLU A 82 -4.74 -13.10 20.87
N ARG A 83 -5.63 -13.94 21.39
CA ARG A 83 -7.08 -13.89 21.13
C ARG A 83 -7.73 -12.93 22.11
N LEU A 84 -7.95 -11.70 21.68
CA LEU A 84 -8.52 -10.67 22.55
C LEU A 84 -10.02 -10.85 22.75
N ARG A 85 -10.74 -11.25 21.69
CA ARG A 85 -12.19 -11.38 21.70
C ARG A 85 -12.67 -12.33 20.62
N ASP A 86 -13.67 -13.15 20.95
CA ASP A 86 -14.53 -13.87 20.03
C ASP A 86 -15.99 -13.59 20.40
N GLY A 87 -16.59 -12.60 19.74
CA GLY A 87 -17.98 -12.20 19.91
C GLY A 87 -18.90 -12.81 18.87
N LYS A 88 -20.17 -12.40 18.88
CA LYS A 88 -21.16 -12.86 17.88
C LYS A 88 -20.91 -12.30 16.47
N SER A 89 -20.43 -11.05 16.38
CA SER A 89 -20.29 -10.32 15.10
C SER A 89 -18.86 -9.86 14.82
N TYR A 90 -17.99 -9.87 15.84
CA TYR A 90 -16.60 -9.45 15.73
C TYR A 90 -15.66 -10.37 16.48
N SER A 91 -14.46 -10.53 15.94
CA SER A 91 -13.34 -11.25 16.54
C SER A 91 -12.06 -10.41 16.42
N ASN A 92 -11.25 -10.34 17.47
CA ASN A 92 -10.06 -9.50 17.52
C ASN A 92 -8.81 -10.32 17.85
N ARG A 93 -7.72 -10.02 17.16
CA ARG A 93 -6.42 -10.68 17.33
C ARG A 93 -5.31 -9.64 17.48
N LEU A 94 -4.50 -9.77 18.52
CA LEU A 94 -3.25 -9.04 18.66
C LEU A 94 -2.11 -9.95 18.21
N VAL A 95 -1.29 -9.49 17.29
CA VAL A 95 -0.10 -10.19 16.82
C VAL A 95 1.12 -9.41 17.26
N ARG A 96 2.04 -10.07 17.95
CA ARG A 96 3.34 -9.51 18.32
C ARG A 96 4.42 -10.28 17.56
N ALA A 97 5.21 -9.58 16.79
CA ALA A 97 6.30 -10.12 16.01
C ALA A 97 7.63 -9.95 16.78
N TRP A 98 8.28 -11.07 17.07
CA TRP A 98 9.50 -11.15 17.87
C TRP A 98 10.67 -11.62 17.03
N GLN A 99 11.82 -10.97 17.17
CA GLN A 99 13.08 -11.43 16.60
C GLN A 99 14.10 -11.60 17.74
N GLY A 100 14.27 -12.85 18.18
CA GLY A 100 14.92 -13.16 19.46
C GLY A 100 14.12 -12.61 20.63
N GLU A 101 14.75 -11.80 21.48
CA GLU A 101 14.12 -11.18 22.65
C GLU A 101 13.57 -9.77 22.38
N ARG A 102 13.55 -9.34 21.11
CA ARG A 102 13.10 -8.00 20.73
C ARG A 102 11.77 -8.09 19.99
N GLU A 103 10.78 -7.37 20.48
CA GLU A 103 9.54 -7.12 19.74
C GLU A 103 9.82 -6.07 18.65
N VAL A 104 9.66 -6.47 17.39
CA VAL A 104 9.97 -5.62 16.24
C VAL A 104 8.73 -4.95 15.66
N PHE A 105 7.56 -5.56 15.87
CA PHE A 105 6.31 -5.12 15.26
C PHE A 105 5.10 -5.64 16.05
N VAL A 106 4.02 -4.86 16.07
CA VAL A 106 2.75 -5.23 16.69
C VAL A 106 1.60 -4.89 15.76
N LEU A 107 0.59 -5.77 15.67
CA LEU A 107 -0.59 -5.59 14.83
C LEU A 107 -1.86 -6.01 15.56
N LEU A 108 -2.89 -5.19 15.49
CA LEU A 108 -4.25 -5.50 15.91
C LEU A 108 -5.11 -5.72 14.67
N ALA A 109 -5.67 -6.92 14.52
CA ALA A 109 -6.60 -7.28 13.45
C ALA A 109 -8.02 -7.43 14.00
N SER A 110 -9.00 -6.97 13.22
CA SER A 110 -10.43 -7.13 13.49
C SER A 110 -11.09 -7.89 12.34
N TYR A 111 -11.85 -8.90 12.71
CA TYR A 111 -12.59 -9.78 11.82
C TYR A 111 -14.08 -9.65 12.11
N THR A 112 -14.90 -9.73 11.08
CA THR A 112 -16.36 -9.59 11.20
C THR A 112 -17.07 -10.64 10.37
N VAL A 113 -18.29 -10.99 10.77
CA VAL A 113 -19.16 -11.85 9.97
C VAL A 113 -19.53 -11.13 8.66
N PRO A 114 -19.92 -11.86 7.58
CA PRO A 114 -20.30 -11.24 6.33
C PRO A 114 -21.43 -10.20 6.52
N PRO A 115 -21.47 -9.14 5.69
CA PRO A 115 -22.55 -8.17 5.73
C PRO A 115 -23.92 -8.85 5.59
N THR A 116 -24.94 -8.28 6.23
CA THR A 116 -26.32 -8.71 6.04
C THR A 116 -26.90 -7.97 4.84
N ASP A 117 -27.56 -8.70 3.93
CA ASP A 117 -28.29 -8.11 2.83
C ASP A 117 -29.41 -7.20 3.34
N LEU A 118 -29.50 -6.00 2.78
CA LEU A 118 -30.65 -5.14 3.06
C LEU A 118 -31.89 -5.70 2.36
N PRO A 119 -33.09 -5.59 2.97
CA PRO A 119 -34.33 -5.99 2.33
C PRO A 119 -34.51 -5.31 0.97
N GLY A 120 -34.99 -6.02 -0.05
CA GLY A 120 -35.14 -5.47 -1.41
C GLY A 120 -36.09 -4.26 -1.53
N ASN A 121 -36.92 -4.01 -0.52
CA ASN A 121 -37.81 -2.85 -0.40
C ASN A 121 -37.24 -1.72 0.47
N PHE A 122 -35.99 -1.83 0.94
CA PHE A 122 -35.35 -0.84 1.79
C PHE A 122 -35.07 0.45 1.01
N GLY A 123 -35.98 1.42 1.09
CA GLY A 123 -35.89 2.72 0.39
C GLY A 123 -36.82 2.90 -0.79
N SER A 124 -37.58 1.87 -1.21
CA SER A 124 -38.65 2.04 -2.18
C SER A 124 -39.86 2.70 -1.51
N ARG A 125 -40.07 3.99 -1.78
CA ARG A 125 -41.38 4.62 -1.54
C ARG A 125 -42.37 3.98 -2.50
N SER A 126 -43.25 3.11 -2.01
CA SER A 126 -44.54 2.94 -2.65
C SER A 126 -45.39 4.15 -2.29
N ASP A 127 -45.64 5.06 -3.23
CA ASP A 127 -46.78 5.98 -3.14
C ASP A 127 -48.09 5.20 -3.34
N ALA A 128 -48.34 4.24 -2.44
CA ALA A 128 -49.57 3.47 -2.38
C ALA A 128 -49.94 3.30 -0.89
N HIS A 129 -51.06 3.92 -0.53
CA HIS A 129 -51.78 3.87 0.74
C HIS A 129 -51.22 2.94 1.83
N SER A 130 -50.78 3.57 2.93
CA SER A 130 -50.58 2.92 4.21
C SER A 130 -51.91 2.36 4.76
N GLN A 131 -52.00 1.05 4.92
CA GLN A 131 -52.56 0.47 6.14
C GLN A 131 -51.52 -0.42 6.82
N GLU A 132 -51.28 -0.07 8.09
CA GLU A 132 -50.68 -0.83 9.19
C GLU A 132 -49.27 -1.42 9.02
N GLY A 133 -48.31 -0.77 9.70
CA GLY A 133 -46.94 -1.26 9.89
C GLY A 133 -45.95 -0.11 10.06
N ASN A 134 -45.84 0.43 11.28
CA ASN A 134 -45.17 1.69 11.57
C ASN A 134 -43.63 1.57 11.52
N ILE A 135 -43.03 1.70 10.33
CA ILE A 135 -41.61 2.08 10.17
C ILE A 135 -41.58 3.47 9.53
N LYS A 136 -41.41 4.52 10.36
CA LYS A 136 -41.10 5.86 9.88
C LYS A 136 -39.66 5.88 9.36
N VAL A 137 -39.49 5.69 8.05
CA VAL A 137 -38.20 5.95 7.38
C VAL A 137 -38.03 7.47 7.27
N SER A 138 -37.19 8.06 8.11
CA SER A 138 -36.81 9.47 7.98
C SER A 138 -35.91 9.66 6.76
N HIS A 139 -36.18 10.70 5.97
CA HIS A 139 -35.45 11.08 4.75
C HIS A 139 -33.98 11.47 5.04
N THR A 140 -33.05 10.51 5.08
CA THR A 140 -31.62 10.84 5.27
C THR A 140 -30.62 9.90 4.59
N LEU A 141 -31.01 8.75 4.04
CA LEU A 141 -30.11 7.88 3.29
C LEU A 141 -30.14 8.20 1.80
N ARG A 142 -28.99 8.59 1.24
CA ARG A 142 -28.79 8.71 -0.22
C ARG A 142 -28.31 7.37 -0.74
N PHE A 143 -29.15 6.68 -1.48
CA PHE A 143 -28.80 5.42 -2.13
C PHE A 143 -27.92 5.73 -3.35
N ALA A 144 -26.74 5.12 -3.47
CA ALA A 144 -26.05 5.09 -4.76
C ALA A 144 -26.81 4.14 -5.67
N LEU A 145 -27.32 4.67 -6.79
CA LEU A 145 -27.70 3.84 -7.92
C LEU A 145 -26.39 3.28 -8.48
N SER A 146 -26.20 1.95 -8.48
CA SER A 146 -25.13 1.35 -9.27
C SER A 146 -25.40 1.68 -10.75
N GLN A 147 -24.49 2.40 -11.39
CA GLN A 147 -24.57 2.63 -12.83
C GLN A 147 -24.14 1.35 -13.54
N THR A 148 -25.09 0.64 -14.13
CA THR A 148 -24.80 -0.40 -15.12
C THR A 148 -24.67 0.25 -16.49
N HIS A 149 -23.51 0.13 -17.13
CA HIS A 149 -23.36 0.41 -18.55
C HIS A 149 -24.04 -0.71 -19.35
N ASP A 150 -25.25 -0.46 -19.83
CA ASP A 150 -25.88 -1.27 -20.89
C ASP A 150 -25.36 -0.79 -22.25
N GLU A 151 -24.34 -1.46 -22.79
CA GLU A 151 -24.05 -1.42 -24.22
C GLU A 151 -24.64 -2.66 -24.90
N ASN A 152 -25.85 -2.48 -25.44
CA ASN A 152 -26.48 -3.21 -26.56
C ASN A 152 -26.29 -4.73 -26.68
N SER A 153 -27.38 -5.49 -26.49
CA SER A 153 -27.83 -6.41 -27.55
C SER A 153 -29.29 -6.81 -27.38
N ALA A 154 -30.08 -6.59 -28.43
CA ALA A 154 -31.40 -7.15 -28.61
C ALA A 154 -31.31 -8.69 -28.63
N ASN A 155 -31.75 -9.35 -27.57
CA ASN A 155 -32.14 -10.75 -27.66
C ASN A 155 -33.33 -11.07 -26.76
N LYS A 156 -34.45 -11.42 -27.41
CA LYS A 156 -35.67 -11.94 -26.76
C LYS A 156 -35.38 -13.33 -26.22
N GLY A 157 -35.45 -13.50 -24.89
CA GLY A 157 -35.52 -14.84 -24.29
C GLY A 157 -35.13 -14.87 -22.82
N LYS A 158 -36.14 -14.76 -21.94
CA LYS A 158 -36.09 -14.99 -20.48
C LYS A 158 -34.96 -14.28 -19.74
N ALA A 159 -35.25 -13.07 -19.26
CA ALA A 159 -34.41 -12.36 -18.30
C ALA A 159 -34.13 -13.24 -17.08
N LYS A 160 -32.86 -13.57 -16.86
CA LYS A 160 -32.35 -14.03 -15.58
C LYS A 160 -32.51 -12.84 -14.62
N VAL A 161 -33.49 -12.88 -13.73
CA VAL A 161 -33.62 -11.88 -12.66
C VAL A 161 -32.48 -12.17 -11.69
N VAL A 162 -31.35 -11.49 -11.87
CA VAL A 162 -30.34 -11.38 -10.81
C VAL A 162 -30.83 -10.24 -9.92
N SER A 163 -31.40 -10.58 -8.77
CA SER A 163 -31.79 -9.57 -7.78
C SER A 163 -30.53 -9.07 -7.08
N TYR A 164 -30.02 -7.93 -7.50
CA TYR A 164 -29.04 -7.20 -6.71
C TYR A 164 -29.80 -6.40 -5.64
N GLY A 165 -29.58 -6.73 -4.37
CA GLY A 165 -30.16 -5.98 -3.25
C GLY A 165 -29.69 -4.54 -3.30
N VAL A 166 -30.61 -3.59 -3.10
CA VAL A 166 -30.27 -2.17 -2.99
C VAL A 166 -29.42 -1.99 -1.71
N GLN A 167 -28.11 -1.86 -1.85
CA GLN A 167 -27.24 -1.48 -0.73
C GLN A 167 -27.00 0.03 -0.78
N ALA A 168 -27.43 0.76 0.26
CA ALA A 168 -27.12 2.17 0.40
C ALA A 168 -25.61 2.34 0.66
N ALA A 169 -24.80 2.36 -0.39
CA ALA A 169 -23.35 2.46 -0.31
C ALA A 169 -22.88 3.78 -0.94
N TYR A 170 -21.83 4.36 -0.37
CA TYR A 170 -21.07 5.45 -0.99
C TYR A 170 -19.60 5.02 -0.98
N GLN A 171 -18.91 5.29 -2.09
CA GLN A 171 -17.46 5.22 -2.14
C GLN A 171 -16.92 6.52 -2.71
N ASN A 172 -15.65 6.80 -2.45
CA ASN A 172 -14.95 7.83 -3.21
C ASN A 172 -14.94 7.44 -4.70
N PRO A 173 -15.15 8.40 -5.61
CA PRO A 173 -15.12 8.12 -7.04
C PRO A 173 -13.78 7.55 -7.48
N PHE A 174 -13.83 6.62 -8.44
CA PHE A 174 -12.64 6.18 -9.15
C PHE A 174 -12.05 7.37 -9.94
N PRO A 175 -10.72 7.60 -9.95
CA PRO A 175 -10.14 8.74 -10.66
C PRO A 175 -10.34 8.65 -12.18
N SER A 176 -10.73 9.76 -12.80
CA SER A 176 -10.92 9.87 -14.25
C SER A 176 -9.62 10.14 -15.02
N ASN A 177 -9.60 9.84 -16.32
CA ASN A 177 -8.49 10.13 -17.25
C ASN A 177 -7.17 9.41 -16.91
N LEU A 178 -7.25 8.26 -16.24
CA LEU A 178 -6.09 7.41 -16.00
C LEU A 178 -5.77 6.58 -17.24
N LYS A 179 -4.47 6.46 -17.51
CA LYS A 179 -3.97 5.49 -18.45
C LYS A 179 -4.29 4.08 -17.92
N PRO A 180 -4.98 3.21 -18.69
CA PRO A 180 -5.23 1.83 -18.30
C PRO A 180 -3.93 1.07 -18.00
N TRP A 181 -4.02 0.02 -17.18
CA TRP A 181 -2.87 -0.81 -16.84
C TRP A 181 -2.16 -1.35 -18.09
N GLU A 182 -2.92 -1.79 -19.09
CA GLU A 182 -2.46 -2.42 -20.33
C GLU A 182 -1.58 -1.48 -21.16
N GLU A 183 -1.76 -0.17 -21.01
CA GLU A 183 -0.93 0.82 -21.69
C GLU A 183 0.18 1.38 -20.79
N CYS A 184 0.20 1.04 -19.50
CA CYS A 184 1.23 1.47 -18.57
C CYS A 184 2.48 0.58 -18.69
N TYR A 185 3.65 1.17 -18.42
CA TYR A 185 4.90 0.41 -18.34
C TYR A 185 5.19 0.07 -16.88
N PRO A 186 5.45 -1.22 -16.56
CA PRO A 186 5.98 -1.60 -15.27
C PRO A 186 7.28 -0.85 -14.93
N GLU A 187 7.56 -0.65 -13.64
CA GLU A 187 8.72 0.13 -13.19
C GLU A 187 10.04 -0.40 -13.76
N GLU A 188 10.23 -1.72 -13.78
CA GLU A 188 11.43 -2.35 -14.34
C GLU A 188 11.66 -2.01 -15.82
N GLU A 189 10.60 -1.90 -16.63
CA GLU A 189 10.70 -1.53 -18.04
C GLU A 189 11.00 -0.04 -18.18
N ARG A 190 10.35 0.80 -17.38
CA ARG A 190 10.61 2.24 -17.35
C ARG A 190 12.08 2.51 -17.02
N TRP A 191 12.60 1.87 -15.98
CA TRP A 191 13.98 2.05 -15.54
C TRP A 191 14.99 1.43 -16.51
N GLN A 192 14.65 0.31 -17.15
CA GLN A 192 15.48 -0.23 -18.24
C GLN A 192 15.60 0.76 -19.40
N ARG A 193 14.50 1.36 -19.86
CA ARG A 193 14.53 2.38 -20.93
C ARG A 193 15.36 3.60 -20.52
N PHE A 194 15.17 4.09 -19.30
CA PHE A 194 15.98 5.20 -18.78
C PHE A 194 17.47 4.86 -18.75
N PHE A 195 17.80 3.65 -18.30
CA PHE A 195 19.17 3.16 -18.27
C PHE A 195 19.80 3.13 -19.66
N ASP A 196 19.08 2.54 -20.62
CA ASP A 196 19.53 2.39 -22.01
C ASP A 196 19.69 3.73 -22.72
N GLN A 197 18.88 4.74 -22.38
CA GLN A 197 18.90 6.05 -23.03
C GLN A 197 19.82 7.07 -22.38
N LYS A 198 19.90 7.09 -21.05
CA LYS A 198 20.50 8.21 -20.27
C LYS A 198 21.65 7.79 -19.38
N CYS A 199 21.86 6.49 -19.15
CA CYS A 199 22.85 6.00 -18.17
C CYS A 199 23.96 5.15 -18.78
N GLN A 200 24.10 5.08 -20.11
CA GLN A 200 25.12 4.24 -20.75
C GLN A 200 26.55 4.56 -20.26
N GLU A 201 26.84 5.84 -20.01
CA GLU A 201 28.14 6.31 -19.52
C GLU A 201 28.30 6.22 -18.00
N TRP A 202 27.24 5.91 -17.24
CA TRP A 202 27.32 5.82 -15.79
C TRP A 202 28.24 4.66 -15.39
N LYS A 203 29.13 4.90 -14.42
CA LYS A 203 30.10 3.92 -13.93
C LYS A 203 29.99 3.74 -12.41
N GLY A 204 30.56 2.64 -11.92
CA GLY A 204 30.72 2.38 -10.49
C GLY A 204 29.38 2.20 -9.76
N ALA A 205 29.26 2.79 -8.57
CA ALA A 205 28.15 2.54 -7.65
C ALA A 205 26.78 2.96 -8.20
N LYS A 206 26.69 4.09 -8.92
CA LYS A 206 25.42 4.58 -9.48
C LYS A 206 24.83 3.62 -10.51
N ARG A 207 25.68 3.04 -11.37
CA ARG A 207 25.27 2.07 -12.37
C ARG A 207 24.80 0.77 -11.71
N ARG A 208 25.63 0.20 -10.82
CA ARG A 208 25.31 -1.04 -10.09
C ARG A 208 23.99 -0.93 -9.33
N PHE A 209 23.78 0.19 -8.64
CA PHE A 209 22.53 0.44 -7.91
C PHE A 209 21.30 0.35 -8.82
N LEU A 210 21.32 0.98 -10.00
CA LEU A 210 20.20 0.95 -10.92
C LEU A 210 20.00 -0.43 -11.57
N GLU A 211 21.08 -1.12 -11.92
CA GLU A 211 21.03 -2.50 -12.44
C GLU A 211 20.44 -3.47 -11.40
N GLU A 212 20.88 -3.39 -10.14
CA GLU A 212 20.35 -4.17 -9.02
C GLU A 212 18.87 -3.86 -8.78
N TYR A 213 18.49 -2.58 -8.79
CA TYR A 213 17.11 -2.17 -8.64
C TYR A 213 16.20 -2.72 -9.76
N ILE A 214 16.64 -2.63 -11.03
CA ILE A 214 15.89 -3.20 -12.16
C ILE A 214 15.74 -4.71 -11.99
N LYS A 215 16.81 -5.40 -11.61
CA LYS A 215 16.78 -6.86 -11.36
C LYS A 215 15.80 -7.20 -10.24
N GLU A 216 15.88 -6.52 -9.10
CA GLU A 216 14.99 -6.72 -7.95
C GLU A 216 13.53 -6.50 -8.32
N ARG A 217 13.22 -5.43 -9.07
CA ARG A 217 11.86 -5.16 -9.57
C ARG A 217 11.37 -6.22 -10.55
N ARG A 218 12.25 -6.71 -11.43
CA ARG A 218 11.93 -7.86 -12.29
C ARG A 218 11.63 -9.10 -11.48
N GLU A 219 12.36 -9.40 -10.41
CA GLU A 219 12.18 -10.61 -9.61
C GLU A 219 11.04 -10.53 -8.59
N SER A 220 10.55 -9.31 -8.32
CA SER A 220 9.51 -9.04 -7.33
C SER A 220 8.20 -9.81 -7.59
N PRO A 221 7.50 -10.27 -6.53
CA PRO A 221 6.18 -10.91 -6.65
C PRO A 221 5.06 -9.93 -7.04
N VAL A 222 5.35 -8.63 -7.09
CA VAL A 222 4.39 -7.56 -7.37
C VAL A 222 4.88 -6.79 -8.58
N GLY A 223 4.05 -6.58 -9.59
CA GLY A 223 4.26 -5.58 -10.64
C GLY A 223 3.76 -4.21 -10.16
N ILE A 224 4.51 -3.15 -10.46
CA ILE A 224 4.11 -1.78 -10.14
C ILE A 224 4.22 -0.96 -11.42
N ALA A 225 3.18 -0.18 -11.75
CA ALA A 225 3.23 0.79 -12.84
C ALA A 225 2.61 2.10 -12.40
N ARG A 226 3.21 3.23 -12.78
CA ARG A 226 2.64 4.56 -12.47
C ARG A 226 1.38 4.76 -13.31
N ALA A 227 0.23 4.98 -12.67
CA ALA A 227 -1.00 5.36 -13.34
C ALA A 227 -0.88 6.83 -13.78
N ARG A 228 -0.57 7.05 -15.06
CA ARG A 228 -0.41 8.40 -15.63
C ARG A 228 -1.76 8.99 -15.99
N ILE A 229 -1.92 10.30 -15.84
CA ILE A 229 -3.07 11.00 -16.41
C ILE A 229 -2.84 11.18 -17.91
N GLN A 230 -3.84 10.83 -18.72
CA GLN A 230 -3.82 11.07 -20.16
C GLN A 230 -4.00 12.57 -20.42
N ARG A 231 -2.90 13.31 -20.56
CA ARG A 231 -2.93 14.72 -20.96
C ARG A 231 -3.00 14.77 -22.48
N SER A 232 -4.19 14.99 -23.03
CA SER A 232 -4.45 15.06 -24.49
C SER A 232 -3.75 16.20 -25.25
N GLN A 233 -2.81 16.95 -24.65
CA GLN A 233 -2.14 18.11 -25.28
C GLN A 233 -0.69 18.37 -24.83
N ALA A 234 0.05 17.38 -24.32
CA ALA A 234 1.48 17.57 -24.07
C ALA A 234 2.29 17.26 -25.34
N LEU A 235 2.87 18.29 -25.97
CA LEU A 235 3.70 18.19 -27.18
C LEU A 235 5.05 17.49 -26.97
N THR A 236 5.37 17.05 -25.75
CA THR A 236 6.61 16.34 -25.41
C THR A 236 6.35 15.27 -24.36
N ASP A 237 6.93 14.08 -24.56
CA ASP A 237 6.99 12.96 -23.59
C ASP A 237 7.90 13.24 -22.37
N GLU A 238 8.49 14.44 -22.29
CA GLU A 238 9.36 14.84 -21.17
C GLU A 238 8.54 15.55 -20.08
N GLU A 239 8.50 14.94 -18.88
CA GLU A 239 7.90 15.51 -17.67
C GLU A 239 8.77 16.68 -17.15
N PRO A 240 8.19 17.85 -16.79
CA PRO A 240 8.85 18.74 -15.85
C PRO A 240 8.74 18.12 -14.45
N ASP A 241 9.79 17.42 -14.01
CA ASP A 241 9.83 16.68 -12.73
C ASP A 241 10.26 17.58 -11.56
N HIS A 242 9.56 18.71 -11.35
CA HIS A 242 9.87 19.63 -10.25
C HIS A 242 8.69 20.08 -9.38
N ASP A 243 7.44 19.75 -9.75
CA ASP A 243 6.30 20.08 -8.89
C ASP A 243 6.07 19.03 -7.79
N ALA A 244 5.69 19.50 -6.60
CA ALA A 244 5.27 18.67 -5.48
C ALA A 244 4.06 17.82 -5.86
N VAL A 245 4.29 16.53 -6.14
CA VAL A 245 3.21 15.58 -6.42
C VAL A 245 2.59 15.16 -5.09
N HIS A 246 1.55 15.88 -4.65
CA HIS A 246 0.79 15.55 -3.43
C HIS A 246 0.02 14.22 -3.57
N THR A 247 -0.30 13.80 -4.79
CA THR A 247 -1.02 12.56 -5.07
C THR A 247 -0.27 11.67 -6.03
N ARG A 248 0.08 10.45 -5.62
CA ARG A 248 0.67 9.41 -6.47
C ARG A 248 -0.36 8.32 -6.72
N MET A 249 -0.41 7.83 -7.95
CA MET A 249 -1.30 6.75 -8.34
C MET A 249 -0.47 5.66 -9.00
N SER A 250 -0.57 4.45 -8.47
CA SER A 250 0.17 3.29 -8.97
C SER A 250 -0.80 2.13 -9.15
N TRP A 251 -0.71 1.48 -10.30
CA TRP A 251 -1.25 0.15 -10.48
C TRP A 251 -0.34 -0.87 -9.80
N LEU A 252 -0.93 -1.73 -9.00
CA LEU A 252 -0.29 -2.83 -8.27
C LEU A 252 -0.85 -4.14 -8.81
N HIS A 253 0.02 -5.07 -9.17
CA HIS A 253 -0.40 -6.33 -9.81
C HIS A 253 0.31 -7.50 -9.12
N ALA A 254 -0.47 -8.40 -8.50
CA ALA A 254 0.08 -9.61 -7.92
C ALA A 254 0.49 -10.60 -9.02
N ARG A 255 1.75 -11.03 -9.04
CA ARG A 255 2.22 -12.02 -10.02
C ARG A 255 1.92 -13.42 -9.50
N LEU A 256 0.77 -13.95 -9.89
CA LEU A 256 0.30 -15.28 -9.52
C LEU A 256 0.63 -16.32 -10.60
N GLY A 257 0.78 -17.57 -10.19
CA GLY A 257 0.81 -18.70 -11.13
C GLY A 257 -0.56 -18.92 -11.80
N PRO A 258 -0.61 -19.54 -12.99
CA PRO A 258 -1.85 -19.71 -13.76
C PRO A 258 -2.93 -20.52 -13.03
N ASP A 259 -2.54 -21.44 -12.14
CA ASP A 259 -3.46 -22.30 -11.38
C ASP A 259 -3.65 -21.85 -9.93
N GLU A 260 -3.07 -20.70 -9.55
CA GLU A 260 -3.06 -20.22 -8.19
C GLU A 260 -4.39 -19.55 -7.82
N LYS A 261 -5.04 -20.07 -6.77
CA LYS A 261 -6.34 -19.60 -6.30
C LYS A 261 -6.27 -19.31 -4.79
N PRO A 262 -5.64 -18.19 -4.39
CA PRO A 262 -5.54 -17.83 -2.98
C PRO A 262 -6.94 -17.60 -2.40
N ASP A 263 -7.13 -17.99 -1.14
CA ASP A 263 -8.36 -17.66 -0.41
C ASP A 263 -8.46 -16.15 -0.11
N VAL A 264 -9.65 -15.69 0.29
CA VAL A 264 -9.93 -14.27 0.51
C VAL A 264 -9.02 -13.62 1.57
N GLU A 265 -8.61 -14.36 2.59
CA GLU A 265 -7.75 -13.84 3.66
C GLU A 265 -6.30 -13.74 3.19
N THR A 266 -5.86 -14.69 2.37
CA THR A 266 -4.58 -14.64 1.66
C THR A 266 -4.55 -13.45 0.70
N VAL A 267 -5.62 -13.22 -0.07
CA VAL A 267 -5.74 -12.04 -0.95
C VAL A 267 -5.65 -10.73 -0.16
N LYS A 268 -6.32 -10.61 0.99
CA LYS A 268 -6.19 -9.40 1.84
C LYS A 268 -4.77 -9.23 2.36
N ALA A 269 -4.09 -10.31 2.74
CA ALA A 269 -2.67 -10.25 3.12
C ALA A 269 -1.77 -9.83 1.93
N MET A 270 -2.06 -10.29 0.71
CA MET A 270 -1.38 -9.85 -0.51
C MET A 270 -1.60 -8.35 -0.78
N ILE A 271 -2.84 -7.85 -0.62
CA ILE A 271 -3.13 -6.41 -0.74
C ILE A 271 -2.32 -5.63 0.30
N ALA A 272 -2.29 -6.09 1.55
CA ALA A 272 -1.52 -5.45 2.61
C ALA A 272 0.00 -5.43 2.35
N TYR A 273 0.53 -6.48 1.72
CA TYR A 273 1.91 -6.49 1.22
C TYR A 273 2.13 -5.44 0.13
N MET A 274 1.21 -5.38 -0.84
CA MET A 274 1.31 -4.49 -2.00
C MET A 274 1.19 -3.00 -1.62
N THR A 275 0.30 -2.65 -0.69
CA THR A 275 0.01 -1.25 -0.33
C THR A 275 1.10 -0.56 0.48
N ASP A 276 2.09 -1.31 1.00
CA ASP A 276 3.26 -0.71 1.66
C ASP A 276 4.32 -0.23 0.64
N PHE A 277 4.23 -0.67 -0.63
CA PHE A 277 5.11 -0.15 -1.66
C PHE A 277 4.88 1.33 -1.93
N GLN A 278 5.98 2.08 -1.93
CA GLN A 278 6.01 3.50 -2.32
C GLN A 278 5.14 4.45 -1.47
N PHE A 279 4.43 3.96 -0.46
CA PHE A 279 3.35 4.68 0.20
C PHE A 279 3.85 5.90 0.97
N ILE A 280 4.68 5.72 2.01
CA ILE A 280 5.29 6.84 2.75
C ILE A 280 6.18 7.72 1.87
N GLY A 281 6.74 7.17 0.79
CA GLY A 281 7.49 7.95 -0.20
C GLY A 281 6.66 9.05 -0.86
N THR A 282 5.33 8.95 -0.84
CA THR A 282 4.43 10.02 -1.30
C THR A 282 4.55 11.27 -0.45
N ALA A 283 4.68 11.13 0.88
CA ALA A 283 4.92 12.26 1.78
C ALA A 283 6.25 12.96 1.44
N SER A 284 7.38 12.24 1.41
CA SER A 284 8.66 12.91 1.15
C SER A 284 8.67 13.64 -0.20
N ARG A 285 8.07 13.05 -1.23
CA ARG A 285 7.98 13.64 -2.58
C ARG A 285 7.09 14.87 -2.64
N SER A 286 6.07 14.99 -1.79
CA SER A 286 5.17 16.14 -1.78
C SER A 286 5.83 17.43 -1.25
N VAL A 287 7.04 17.34 -0.70
CA VAL A 287 7.86 18.49 -0.31
C VAL A 287 9.18 18.54 -1.08
N GLY A 288 9.26 17.83 -2.22
CA GLY A 288 10.46 17.77 -3.05
C GLY A 288 11.65 17.00 -2.44
N LEU A 289 11.44 16.24 -1.36
CA LEU A 289 12.50 15.52 -0.66
C LEU A 289 12.69 14.10 -1.22
N HIS A 290 13.86 13.84 -1.79
CA HIS A 290 14.24 12.55 -2.38
C HIS A 290 15.76 12.28 -2.33
N GLN A 291 16.20 11.14 -2.87
CA GLN A 291 17.61 10.72 -2.81
C GLN A 291 18.58 11.67 -3.53
N SER A 292 18.10 12.43 -4.51
CA SER A 292 18.89 13.39 -5.29
C SER A 292 18.52 14.85 -5.04
N SER A 293 17.61 15.15 -4.10
CA SER A 293 17.28 16.53 -3.72
C SER A 293 18.41 17.14 -2.87
N THR A 294 18.38 18.46 -2.70
CA THR A 294 19.26 19.18 -1.75
C THR A 294 18.37 20.02 -0.83
N PRO A 295 18.25 19.69 0.48
CA PRO A 295 18.86 18.53 1.15
C PRO A 295 18.30 17.20 0.61
N ARG A 296 19.07 16.11 0.74
CA ARG A 296 18.62 14.77 0.36
C ARG A 296 17.73 14.18 1.47
N ILE A 297 16.93 13.18 1.13
CA ILE A 297 16.27 12.35 2.14
C ILE A 297 17.33 11.63 3.01
N GLY A 298 17.28 11.83 4.32
CA GLY A 298 18.19 11.22 5.29
C GLY A 298 17.62 9.97 5.96
N MET A 299 16.33 9.99 6.28
CA MET A 299 15.61 8.82 6.80
C MET A 299 14.18 8.80 6.29
N LEU A 300 13.78 7.64 5.79
CA LEU A 300 12.41 7.31 5.40
C LEU A 300 12.08 5.95 5.99
N ALA A 301 11.14 5.89 6.92
CA ALA A 301 10.73 4.64 7.58
C ALA A 301 9.26 4.73 8.03
N SER A 302 8.50 3.66 7.87
CA SER A 302 7.13 3.57 8.38
C SER A 302 7.13 3.55 9.92
N LEU A 303 6.17 4.24 10.54
CA LEU A 303 5.92 4.17 11.98
C LEU A 303 4.71 3.27 12.26
N ASP A 304 3.65 3.43 11.48
CA ASP A 304 2.43 2.63 11.54
C ASP A 304 1.91 2.30 10.14
N HIS A 305 0.93 1.41 10.06
CA HIS A 305 0.14 1.17 8.86
C HIS A 305 -1.25 0.69 9.28
N SER A 306 -2.28 1.16 8.59
CA SER A 306 -3.65 0.69 8.81
C SER A 306 -4.35 0.45 7.50
N ILE A 307 -5.21 -0.57 7.49
CA ILE A 307 -6.02 -0.93 6.33
C ILE A 307 -7.43 -1.25 6.81
N HIS A 308 -8.41 -0.70 6.11
CA HIS A 308 -9.81 -1.07 6.24
C HIS A 308 -10.24 -1.73 4.92
N PHE A 309 -10.69 -2.97 4.98
CA PHE A 309 -11.16 -3.74 3.84
C PHE A 309 -12.68 -3.66 3.73
N TYR A 310 -13.16 -3.48 2.50
CA TYR A 310 -14.56 -3.60 2.15
C TYR A 310 -14.83 -4.95 1.48
N PRO A 311 -16.09 -5.42 1.43
CA PRO A 311 -16.45 -6.62 0.69
C PRO A 311 -15.94 -6.54 -0.75
N PHE A 312 -15.35 -7.63 -1.23
CA PHE A 312 -14.93 -7.74 -2.62
C PHE A 312 -16.16 -8.01 -3.51
N PRO A 313 -16.16 -7.57 -4.78
CA PRO A 313 -17.15 -8.01 -5.77
C PRO A 313 -17.20 -9.53 -5.91
N ASP A 314 -18.37 -10.08 -6.28
CA ASP A 314 -18.56 -11.52 -6.47
C ASP A 314 -17.64 -12.11 -7.56
N ASP A 315 -17.29 -11.29 -8.55
CA ASP A 315 -16.42 -11.61 -9.69
C ASP A 315 -14.98 -11.12 -9.48
N PHE A 316 -14.58 -10.83 -8.24
CA PHE A 316 -13.23 -10.37 -7.93
C PHE A 316 -12.14 -11.33 -8.41
N ASP A 317 -11.27 -10.84 -9.29
CA ASP A 317 -10.11 -11.55 -9.80
C ASP A 317 -8.83 -11.11 -9.05
N PRO A 318 -8.22 -11.98 -8.22
CA PRO A 318 -7.00 -11.65 -7.49
C PRO A 318 -5.75 -11.48 -8.37
N SER A 319 -5.83 -11.88 -9.64
CA SER A 319 -4.77 -11.66 -10.63
C SER A 319 -4.92 -10.33 -11.39
N ALA A 320 -6.06 -9.66 -11.29
CA ALA A 320 -6.26 -8.37 -11.94
C ALA A 320 -5.47 -7.26 -11.21
N PRO A 321 -4.99 -6.23 -11.93
CA PRO A 321 -4.32 -5.09 -11.32
C PRO A 321 -5.29 -4.28 -10.46
N LEU A 322 -4.77 -3.74 -9.35
CA LEU A 322 -5.46 -2.84 -8.43
C LEU A 322 -4.85 -1.45 -8.51
N LEU A 323 -5.69 -0.41 -8.49
CA LEU A 323 -5.21 0.98 -8.44
C LEU A 323 -5.04 1.41 -6.98
N HIS A 324 -3.83 1.77 -6.59
CA HIS A 324 -3.54 2.42 -5.31
C HIS A 324 -3.34 3.92 -5.51
N VAL A 325 -4.31 4.71 -5.05
CA VAL A 325 -4.25 6.17 -4.99
C VAL A 325 -3.67 6.54 -3.63
N MET A 326 -2.58 7.29 -3.60
CA MET A 326 -1.83 7.68 -2.41
C MET A 326 -1.76 9.20 -2.33
N GLU A 327 -2.23 9.79 -1.24
CA GLU A 327 -2.31 11.23 -1.02
C GLU A 327 -1.51 11.61 0.22
N SER A 328 -0.51 12.47 0.03
CA SER A 328 0.19 13.13 1.14
C SER A 328 -0.79 14.06 1.86
N GLN A 329 -0.96 13.85 3.17
CA GLN A 329 -1.87 14.62 4.01
C GLN A 329 -1.14 15.77 4.72
N SER A 330 0.04 15.49 5.24
CA SER A 330 0.88 16.47 5.93
C SER A 330 2.30 15.97 6.00
N VAL A 331 3.26 16.88 5.87
CA VAL A 331 4.69 16.58 5.99
C VAL A 331 5.34 17.74 6.71
N ASP A 332 6.00 17.42 7.81
CA ASP A 332 6.76 18.38 8.58
C ASP A 332 8.18 17.86 8.76
N ILE A 333 9.10 18.45 8.00
CA ILE A 333 10.52 18.09 8.02
C ILE A 333 11.16 18.42 9.38
N ALA A 334 10.65 19.42 10.11
CA ALA A 334 11.20 19.80 11.41
C ALA A 334 10.87 18.76 12.48
N SER A 335 9.62 18.30 12.59
CA SER A 335 9.29 17.14 13.44
C SER A 335 9.81 15.82 12.88
N GLY A 336 10.12 15.79 11.58
CA GLY A 336 10.66 14.63 10.88
C GLY A 336 9.59 13.57 10.59
N ARG A 337 8.33 13.97 10.38
CA ARG A 337 7.19 13.08 10.15
C ARG A 337 6.42 13.44 8.88
N GLY A 338 5.77 12.44 8.30
CA GLY A 338 4.81 12.63 7.21
C GLY A 338 3.68 11.62 7.28
N VAL A 339 2.49 12.04 6.86
CA VAL A 339 1.26 11.25 6.86
C VAL A 339 0.75 11.09 5.43
N VAL A 340 0.38 9.88 5.07
CA VAL A 340 -0.20 9.53 3.77
C VAL A 340 -1.49 8.75 4.00
N GLN A 341 -2.52 9.05 3.21
CA GLN A 341 -3.73 8.23 3.10
C GLN A 341 -3.82 7.63 1.71
N GLY A 342 -4.44 6.46 1.61
CA GLY A 342 -4.58 5.77 0.35
C GLY A 342 -5.92 5.09 0.16
N ARG A 343 -6.24 4.81 -1.10
CA ARG A 343 -7.47 4.14 -1.54
C ARG A 343 -7.09 3.10 -2.58
N VAL A 344 -7.62 1.89 -2.44
CA VAL A 344 -7.34 0.76 -3.33
C VAL A 344 -8.62 0.41 -4.08
N TYR A 345 -8.57 0.52 -5.40
CA TYR A 345 -9.69 0.22 -6.29
C TYR A 345 -9.38 -1.00 -7.15
N THR A 346 -10.42 -1.75 -7.53
CA THR A 346 -10.35 -2.68 -8.67
C THR A 346 -10.16 -1.89 -9.98
N LYS A 347 -9.75 -2.58 -11.05
CA LYS A 347 -9.68 -1.99 -12.40
C LYS A 347 -11.02 -1.38 -12.87
N ASP A 348 -12.12 -1.96 -12.41
CA ASP A 348 -13.50 -1.54 -12.74
C ASP A 348 -14.02 -0.44 -11.79
N GLY A 349 -13.17 0.03 -10.88
CA GLY A 349 -13.43 1.20 -10.06
C GLY A 349 -14.13 0.96 -8.73
N VAL A 350 -14.26 -0.30 -8.27
CA VAL A 350 -14.82 -0.62 -6.95
C VAL A 350 -13.78 -0.36 -5.86
N LEU A 351 -14.12 0.44 -4.85
CA LEU A 351 -13.24 0.70 -3.70
C LEU A 351 -13.23 -0.51 -2.75
N ILE A 352 -12.11 -1.21 -2.64
CA ILE A 352 -11.98 -2.43 -1.83
C ILE A 352 -11.17 -2.25 -0.56
N ALA A 353 -10.36 -1.19 -0.47
CA ALA A 353 -9.63 -0.88 0.75
C ALA A 353 -9.27 0.61 0.88
N VAL A 354 -9.12 1.07 2.12
CA VAL A 354 -8.54 2.37 2.47
C VAL A 354 -7.33 2.14 3.38
N THR A 355 -6.24 2.85 3.10
CA THR A 355 -4.98 2.74 3.84
C THR A 355 -4.59 4.06 4.49
N ALA A 356 -3.88 4.01 5.61
CA ALA A 356 -3.24 5.19 6.20
C ALA A 356 -1.91 4.82 6.85
N GLN A 357 -0.95 5.74 6.80
CA GLN A 357 0.40 5.55 7.32
C GLN A 357 1.04 6.88 7.70
N GLU A 358 1.58 6.95 8.91
CA GLU A 358 2.59 7.91 9.32
C GLU A 358 3.98 7.26 9.21
N GLY A 359 4.98 8.08 8.88
CA GLY A 359 6.36 7.64 8.84
C GLY A 359 7.34 8.74 9.20
N VAL A 360 8.55 8.31 9.55
CA VAL A 360 9.70 9.19 9.68
C VAL A 360 10.06 9.71 8.29
N VAL A 361 10.07 11.03 8.14
CA VAL A 361 10.47 11.75 6.93
C VAL A 361 11.47 12.83 7.33
N ARG A 362 12.77 12.51 7.24
CA ARG A 362 13.84 13.44 7.67
C ARG A 362 14.76 13.78 6.53
N ALA A 363 15.07 15.07 6.39
CA ALA A 363 16.14 15.54 5.52
C ALA A 363 17.51 15.27 6.14
N ASP A 364 18.52 15.00 5.30
CA ASP A 364 19.92 14.97 5.72
C ASP A 364 20.50 16.38 5.65
N LEU A 365 20.54 17.05 6.80
CA LEU A 365 21.02 18.42 6.94
C LEU A 365 22.54 18.52 7.10
N LYS A 366 23.24 17.41 7.39
CA LYS A 366 24.69 17.42 7.67
C LYS A 366 25.52 18.01 6.52
N GLY A 367 25.09 17.75 5.28
CA GLY A 367 25.75 18.29 4.09
C GLY A 367 25.48 19.77 3.85
N LEU A 368 24.41 20.32 4.41
CA LEU A 368 24.11 21.75 4.36
C LEU A 368 24.78 22.50 5.51
N GLU A 369 24.84 21.93 6.70
CA GLU A 369 25.62 22.43 7.84
C GLU A 369 27.11 22.57 7.44
N ALA A 370 27.68 21.55 6.79
CA ALA A 370 29.06 21.61 6.27
C ALA A 370 29.26 22.66 5.15
N ARG A 371 28.19 23.13 4.51
CA ARG A 371 28.20 24.19 3.48
C ARG A 371 27.79 25.56 4.03
N GLY A 372 27.53 25.68 5.34
CA GLY A 372 27.08 26.93 5.98
C GLY A 372 25.67 27.37 5.56
N LEU A 373 24.83 26.45 5.05
CA LEU A 373 23.51 26.77 4.49
C LEU A 373 22.34 26.59 5.48
N VAL A 374 22.61 26.09 6.68
CA VAL A 374 21.60 25.87 7.75
C VAL A 374 22.16 26.45 9.04
N GLU A 375 22.39 27.74 9.09
CA GLU A 375 22.45 28.47 10.37
C GLU A 375 21.65 29.76 10.25
N GLY A 376 20.74 29.95 11.20
CA GLY A 376 19.97 31.17 11.33
C GLY A 376 20.85 32.32 11.83
N GLY A 377 20.68 33.47 11.18
CA GLY A 377 21.08 34.76 11.71
C GLY A 377 22.55 35.11 11.49
N ALA A 378 22.76 36.15 10.69
CA ALA A 378 24.05 36.80 10.47
C ALA A 378 24.93 36.88 11.73
N VAL A 379 26.14 36.35 11.66
CA VAL A 379 27.39 37.00 12.13
C VAL A 379 28.52 36.53 11.21
N GLY A 380 29.41 37.45 10.87
CA GLY A 380 30.44 37.29 9.85
C GLY A 380 31.67 36.48 10.26
N GLU A 381 32.58 36.49 9.29
CA GLU A 381 34.03 36.21 9.35
C GLU A 381 34.51 34.78 9.06
N ASP A 382 34.83 34.63 7.77
CA ASP A 382 35.91 33.84 7.16
C ASP A 382 36.68 32.87 8.05
N LYS A 383 36.38 31.57 7.89
CA LYS A 383 37.28 30.47 8.28
C LYS A 383 38.13 30.03 7.09
N ASP A 384 38.98 30.92 6.61
CA ASP A 384 40.14 30.56 5.76
C ASP A 384 41.38 30.19 6.61
N GLU A 385 41.27 30.22 7.95
CA GLU A 385 42.38 29.93 8.88
C GLU A 385 42.60 28.43 9.21
N ASP A 386 41.61 27.55 9.05
CA ASP A 386 41.74 26.15 9.47
C ASP A 386 42.49 25.25 8.47
N ARG A 387 42.69 25.72 7.23
CA ARG A 387 43.45 24.98 6.20
C ARG A 387 44.97 25.12 6.37
N LYS A 388 45.47 26.23 6.92
CA LYS A 388 46.92 26.44 7.13
C LYS A 388 47.48 25.76 8.38
N LYS A 389 46.66 25.38 9.36
CA LYS A 389 47.14 24.72 10.59
C LYS A 389 47.24 23.19 10.49
N ARG A 390 46.61 22.56 9.48
CA ARG A 390 46.67 21.10 9.28
C ARG A 390 47.86 20.61 8.45
N GLU A 391 48.52 21.49 7.69
CA GLU A 391 49.72 21.14 6.90
C GLU A 391 51.05 21.41 7.64
N ALA A 392 51.01 21.94 8.87
CA ALA A 392 52.21 22.25 9.66
C ALA A 392 52.49 21.27 10.82
N LYS A 393 51.72 20.17 10.96
CA LYS A 393 51.94 19.19 12.02
C LYS A 393 51.41 17.79 11.64
N LEU A 394 52.05 17.16 10.65
CA LEU A 394 52.41 15.73 10.56
C LEU A 394 52.79 15.34 9.12
#